data_AF-A0A2S8J448-F1
#
_entry.id   AF-A0A2S8J448-F1
#
_cell.length_a   1.000
_cell.length_b   1.000
_cell.length_c   1.000
_cell.angle_alpha   90.00
_cell.angle_beta   90.00
_cell.angle_gamma   90.00
#
_symmetry.space_group_name_H-M   'P 1'
#
loop_
_entity.id
_entity.type
_entity.pdbx_description
1 polymer ?
#
loop_
_entity_poly.entity_id
_entity_poly.type
_entity_poly.pdbx_seq_one_letter_code
_entity_poly.pdbx_strand_id
1 'polypeptide(L)'
;MVDTYLLACNACGRCCNSAPTLSLRELFRHRHRFVGALTIRRVPKRRIGERWRAGGREHAFDADDVAASEVLAERLFHRIGGENGEWVVLTLQGYDYPSLGRCAALADDGRCSVHAEKPSICGAVPLDPMLPDRLQSRVLAARRDETAWLGANCIVEVEGEQPAVEPSFPVPLVTAGQVADRAALDTYRDALAFERAVWRDAVFTSLVGGGQHVRDALSRVAPGGYLTVSIVPVLLAVAPVSAHCRARCLDFIDAQLALIGANVEAALARRRADDRPATRELRGFAQALERARHALAAMPAPAAGAREDAPRIDAWLDADPLAA
;
A
#
# COMPACT_ATOMS: atom_id res chain seq x y z
N MET A 1 26.28 1.05 17.64
CA MET A 1 25.23 1.29 16.63
C MET A 1 23.95 0.83 17.29
N VAL A 2 22.84 1.59 17.19
CA VAL A 2 21.57 1.06 17.70
C VAL A 2 21.12 0.01 16.69
N ASP A 3 21.37 -1.23 17.05
CA ASP A 3 21.13 -2.39 16.20
C ASP A 3 19.85 -3.13 16.62
N THR A 4 19.15 -2.62 17.62
CA THR A 4 17.94 -3.22 18.17
C THR A 4 16.83 -2.18 18.28
N TYR A 5 15.70 -2.48 17.65
CA TYR A 5 14.48 -1.67 17.67
C TYR A 5 13.29 -2.54 18.03
N LEU A 6 12.40 -2.00 18.88
CA LEU A 6 11.17 -2.65 19.31
C LEU A 6 9.93 -1.81 18.93
N LEU A 7 8.78 -2.46 18.79
CA LEU A 7 7.48 -1.85 18.51
C LEU A 7 6.55 -1.89 19.72
N ALA A 8 6.11 -0.71 20.16
CA ALA A 8 5.13 -0.55 21.23
C ALA A 8 3.72 -0.18 20.70
N CYS A 9 3.20 -0.92 19.71
CA CYS A 9 1.84 -0.68 19.20
C CYS A 9 0.78 -1.27 20.12
N ASN A 10 -0.17 -0.45 20.57
CA ASN A 10 -1.26 -0.81 21.48
C ASN A 10 -2.65 -0.46 20.91
N ALA A 11 -2.76 -0.38 19.58
CA ALA A 11 -3.97 0.04 18.86
C ALA A 11 -4.50 1.45 19.20
N CYS A 12 -3.68 2.32 19.83
CA CYS A 12 -4.10 3.67 20.22
C CYS A 12 -4.34 4.66 19.08
N GLY A 13 -4.00 4.29 17.84
CA GLY A 13 -4.22 5.13 16.66
C GLY A 13 -3.28 6.33 16.50
N ARG A 14 -2.35 6.58 17.43
CA ARG A 14 -1.45 7.75 17.39
C ARG A 14 -0.58 7.83 16.14
N CYS A 15 -0.13 6.69 15.61
CA CYS A 15 0.63 6.62 14.35
C CYS A 15 -0.26 6.42 13.11
N CYS A 16 -1.59 6.30 13.26
CA CYS A 16 -2.53 6.07 12.17
C CYS A 16 -2.99 7.39 11.55
N ASN A 17 -2.08 8.08 10.88
CA ASN A 17 -2.28 9.42 10.33
C ASN A 17 -2.79 9.47 8.88
N SER A 18 -2.83 8.33 8.20
CA SER A 18 -3.19 8.23 6.78
C SER A 18 -3.83 6.89 6.48
N ALA A 19 -4.57 6.84 5.37
CA ALA A 19 -5.15 5.60 4.88
C ALA A 19 -4.05 4.68 4.31
N PRO A 20 -4.13 3.37 4.59
CA PRO A 20 -3.05 2.45 4.27
C PRO A 20 -3.01 2.10 2.77
N THR A 21 -1.87 1.57 2.34
CA THR A 21 -1.80 0.72 1.14
C THR A 21 -2.55 -0.59 1.43
N LEU A 22 -3.28 -1.13 0.46
CA LEU A 22 -3.99 -2.40 0.61
C LEU A 22 -3.67 -3.31 -0.57
N SER A 23 -3.63 -4.62 -0.34
CA SER A 23 -3.84 -5.59 -1.41
C SER A 23 -5.31 -5.57 -1.87
N LEU A 24 -5.59 -6.13 -3.04
CA LEU A 24 -6.90 -6.23 -3.64
C LEU A 24 -7.88 -7.00 -2.73
N ARG A 25 -7.44 -8.12 -2.14
CA ARG A 25 -8.24 -8.89 -1.19
C ARG A 25 -8.59 -8.07 0.07
N GLU A 26 -7.63 -7.31 0.59
CA GLU A 26 -7.84 -6.46 1.77
C GLU A 26 -8.75 -5.28 1.44
N LEU A 27 -8.61 -4.70 0.25
CA LEU A 27 -9.47 -3.62 -0.20
C LEU A 27 -10.91 -4.12 -0.43
N PHE A 28 -11.09 -5.32 -0.98
CA PHE A 28 -12.41 -5.95 -1.07
C PHE A 28 -13.01 -6.26 0.31
N ARG A 29 -12.21 -6.71 1.28
CA ARG A 29 -12.65 -6.88 2.68
C ARG A 29 -13.10 -5.56 3.28
N HIS A 30 -12.28 -4.51 3.14
CA HIS A 30 -12.49 -3.18 3.73
C HIS A 30 -13.22 -2.19 2.79
N ARG A 31 -14.02 -2.70 1.85
CA ARG A 31 -14.71 -1.94 0.79
C ARG A 31 -15.67 -0.84 1.28
N HIS A 32 -16.12 -0.92 2.53
CA HIS A 32 -16.99 0.08 3.16
C HIS A 32 -16.21 1.07 4.04
N ARG A 33 -14.88 0.93 4.15
CA ARG A 33 -14.04 1.72 5.06
C ARG A 33 -13.03 2.59 4.33
N PHE A 34 -12.44 2.07 3.25
CA PHE A 34 -11.46 2.79 2.45
C PHE A 34 -11.98 2.98 1.03
N VAL A 35 -11.92 4.21 0.52
CA VAL A 35 -12.10 4.45 -0.91
C VAL A 35 -10.85 3.94 -1.62
N GLY A 36 -10.99 3.01 -2.55
CA GLY A 36 -9.88 2.41 -3.27
C GLY A 36 -9.40 3.28 -4.42
N ALA A 37 -8.10 3.57 -4.45
CA ALA A 37 -7.43 4.20 -5.57
C ALA A 37 -6.22 3.39 -6.03
N LEU A 38 -5.91 3.48 -7.33
CA LEU A 38 -4.67 2.96 -7.88
C LEU A 38 -3.60 4.05 -7.79
N THR A 39 -2.47 3.71 -7.21
CA THR A 39 -1.29 4.56 -7.15
C THR A 39 -0.20 4.03 -8.07
N ILE A 40 0.43 4.94 -8.81
CA ILE A 40 1.54 4.65 -9.71
C ILE A 40 2.72 5.47 -9.23
N ARG A 41 3.71 4.81 -8.62
CA ARG A 41 4.87 5.46 -8.02
C ARG A 41 6.12 5.16 -8.82
N ARG A 42 6.93 6.19 -9.07
CA ARG A 42 8.30 6.04 -9.58
C ARG A 42 9.24 5.73 -8.43
N VAL A 43 9.98 4.64 -8.55
CA VAL A 43 10.98 4.19 -7.59
C VAL A 43 12.35 4.42 -8.23
N PRO A 44 13.15 5.39 -7.73
CA PRO A 44 14.48 5.64 -8.28
C PRO A 44 15.39 4.44 -8.03
N LYS A 45 16.26 4.14 -9.00
CA LYS A 45 17.33 3.16 -8.83
C LYS A 45 18.35 3.66 -7.82
N ARG A 46 18.71 2.81 -6.87
CA ARG A 46 19.76 3.09 -5.89
C ARG A 46 21.13 2.98 -6.54
N ARG A 47 22.05 3.87 -6.16
CA ARG A 47 23.44 3.86 -6.68
C ARG A 47 24.44 3.67 -5.55
N ILE A 48 25.54 2.99 -5.84
CA ILE A 48 26.65 2.88 -4.90
C ILE A 48 27.15 4.30 -4.57
N GLY A 49 27.32 4.59 -3.29
CA GLY A 49 27.73 5.90 -2.80
C GLY A 49 26.62 6.95 -2.75
N GLU A 50 25.40 6.67 -3.24
CA GLU A 50 24.24 7.52 -2.98
C GLU A 50 24.01 7.60 -1.47
N ARG A 51 23.80 8.82 -0.97
CA ARG A 51 23.74 9.11 0.47
C ARG A 51 22.30 9.21 0.92
N TRP A 52 21.92 8.39 1.90
CA TRP A 52 20.64 8.45 2.60
C TRP A 52 20.84 9.01 4.01
N ARG A 53 20.15 10.11 4.32
CA ARG A 53 20.10 10.68 5.65
C ARG A 53 18.91 10.13 6.45
N ALA A 54 19.17 9.54 7.61
CA ALA A 54 18.21 8.92 8.50
C ALA A 54 18.73 8.99 9.95
N GLY A 55 17.90 9.35 10.93
CA GLY A 55 18.31 9.33 12.34
C GLY A 55 19.41 10.33 12.68
N GLY A 56 19.48 11.49 12.01
CA GLY A 56 20.59 12.43 12.11
C GLY A 56 21.94 11.90 11.58
N ARG A 57 21.95 10.74 10.92
CA ARG A 57 23.14 10.08 10.37
C ARG A 57 23.04 9.91 8.87
N GLU A 58 24.18 9.69 8.24
CA GLU A 58 24.27 9.50 6.80
C GLU A 58 24.81 8.11 6.49
N HIS A 59 24.11 7.39 5.60
CA HIS A 59 24.48 6.07 5.10
C HIS A 59 24.77 6.18 3.61
N ALA A 60 25.95 5.77 3.17
CA ALA A 60 26.25 5.63 1.76
C ALA A 60 25.92 4.19 1.36
N PHE A 61 25.09 4.01 0.33
CA PHE A 61 24.74 2.66 -0.14
C PHE A 61 25.99 1.93 -0.65
N ASP A 62 26.20 0.71 -0.16
CA ASP A 62 27.25 -0.17 -0.66
C ASP A 62 26.76 -1.04 -1.84
N ALA A 63 27.64 -1.89 -2.37
CA ALA A 63 27.30 -2.76 -3.50
C ALA A 63 26.17 -3.75 -3.16
N ASP A 64 26.15 -4.25 -1.93
CA ASP A 64 25.17 -5.25 -1.51
C ASP A 64 23.79 -4.61 -1.23
N ASP A 65 23.75 -3.36 -0.73
CA ASP A 65 22.52 -2.59 -0.58
C ASP A 65 21.84 -2.38 -1.94
N VAL A 66 22.63 -2.03 -2.96
CA VAL A 66 22.15 -1.84 -4.33
C VAL A 66 21.70 -3.16 -4.92
N ALA A 67 22.49 -4.23 -4.79
CA ALA A 67 22.13 -5.55 -5.28
C ALA A 67 20.84 -6.08 -4.64
N ALA A 68 20.70 -5.95 -3.32
CA ALA A 68 19.49 -6.36 -2.60
C ALA A 68 18.27 -5.52 -3.03
N SER A 69 18.46 -4.23 -3.29
CA SER A 69 17.40 -3.34 -3.79
C SER A 69 16.94 -3.73 -5.19
N GLU A 70 17.86 -4.06 -6.10
CA GLU A 70 17.53 -4.53 -7.45
C GLU A 70 16.79 -5.89 -7.40
N VAL A 71 17.27 -6.86 -6.62
CA VAL A 71 16.60 -8.17 -6.47
C VAL A 71 15.16 -8.01 -5.96
N LEU A 72 14.95 -7.15 -4.96
CA LEU A 72 13.61 -6.89 -4.44
C LEU A 72 12.73 -6.17 -5.47
N ALA A 73 13.29 -5.19 -6.19
CA ALA A 73 12.58 -4.45 -7.21
C ALA A 73 12.17 -5.33 -8.40
N GLU A 74 13.04 -6.24 -8.86
CA GLU A 74 12.71 -7.22 -9.90
C GLU A 74 11.52 -8.10 -9.52
N ARG A 75 11.47 -8.52 -8.25
CA ARG A 75 10.38 -9.33 -7.72
C ARG A 75 9.07 -8.53 -7.66
N LEU A 76 9.11 -7.30 -7.14
CA LEU A 76 7.90 -6.58 -6.72
C LEU A 76 7.39 -5.51 -7.70
N PHE A 77 8.25 -4.96 -8.55
CA PHE A 77 7.97 -3.78 -9.37
C PHE A 77 8.02 -4.09 -10.87
N HIS A 78 7.68 -3.08 -11.68
CA HIS A 78 7.80 -3.13 -13.13
C HIS A 78 8.87 -2.14 -13.60
N ARG A 79 9.44 -2.35 -14.78
CA ARG A 79 10.51 -1.51 -15.33
C ARG A 79 10.02 -0.71 -16.53
N ILE A 80 10.26 0.60 -16.56
CA ILE A 80 9.96 1.47 -17.70
C ILE A 80 11.26 1.95 -18.33
N GLY A 81 11.42 1.80 -19.66
CA GLY A 81 12.57 2.32 -20.40
C GLY A 81 13.72 1.32 -20.61
N GLY A 82 13.44 0.02 -20.60
CA GLY A 82 14.43 -1.04 -20.86
C GLY A 82 15.33 -1.35 -19.66
N GLU A 83 16.48 -1.99 -19.89
CA GLU A 83 17.39 -2.47 -18.84
C GLU A 83 17.92 -1.36 -17.91
N ASN A 84 18.12 -0.16 -18.44
CA ASN A 84 18.54 1.00 -17.66
C ASN A 84 17.37 1.87 -17.17
N GLY A 85 16.15 1.39 -17.38
CA GLY A 85 14.91 2.04 -17.00
C GLY A 85 14.71 2.21 -15.49
N GLU A 86 13.75 3.05 -15.13
CA GLU A 86 13.34 3.23 -13.74
C GLU A 86 12.32 2.17 -13.30
N TRP A 87 12.25 1.95 -12.00
CA TRP A 87 11.24 1.09 -11.40
C TRP A 87 9.93 1.86 -11.22
N VAL A 88 8.82 1.20 -11.52
CA VAL A 88 7.47 1.68 -11.25
C VAL A 88 6.72 0.63 -10.46
N VAL A 89 6.08 1.08 -9.40
CA VAL A 89 5.26 0.23 -8.54
C VAL A 89 3.81 0.67 -8.62
N LEU A 90 2.95 -0.32 -8.82
CA LEU A 90 1.49 -0.20 -8.85
C LEU A 90 0.96 -0.73 -7.53
N THR A 91 0.36 0.12 -6.72
CA THR A 91 -0.22 -0.26 -5.42
C THR A 91 -1.63 0.28 -5.29
N LEU A 92 -2.48 -0.40 -4.53
CA LEU A 92 -3.78 0.14 -4.16
C LEU A 92 -3.66 0.89 -2.84
N GLN A 93 -4.26 2.06 -2.74
CA GLN A 93 -4.23 2.87 -1.53
C GLN A 93 -5.64 3.28 -1.15
N GLY A 94 -5.91 3.35 0.15
CA GLY A 94 -7.05 4.09 0.66
C GLY A 94 -6.89 5.57 0.31
N TYR A 95 -7.92 6.14 -0.29
CA TYR A 95 -7.99 7.54 -0.64
C TYR A 95 -8.86 8.27 0.38
N ASP A 96 -8.37 9.40 0.87
CA ASP A 96 -9.09 10.21 1.84
C ASP A 96 -8.77 11.69 1.71
N TYR A 97 -9.58 12.51 2.38
CA TYR A 97 -9.42 13.95 2.44
C TYR A 97 -8.20 14.34 3.29
N PRO A 98 -7.24 15.11 2.74
CA PRO A 98 -6.09 15.58 3.51
C PRO A 98 -6.48 16.33 4.80
N SER A 99 -7.62 17.02 4.79
CA SER A 99 -8.10 17.82 5.93
C SER A 99 -8.50 16.99 7.15
N LEU A 100 -8.68 15.67 7.02
CA LEU A 100 -8.98 14.79 8.13
C LEU A 100 -7.74 14.49 8.98
N GLY A 101 -6.55 14.43 8.36
CA GLY A 101 -5.28 14.21 9.07
C GLY A 101 -5.23 12.95 9.94
N ARG A 102 -6.08 11.96 9.66
CA ARG A 102 -6.19 10.70 10.40
C ARG A 102 -6.62 9.57 9.48
N CYS A 103 -6.34 8.34 9.86
CA CYS A 103 -6.85 7.17 9.16
C CYS A 103 -8.37 7.04 9.32
N ALA A 104 -9.07 6.74 8.22
CA ALA A 104 -10.49 6.41 8.23
C ALA A 104 -10.84 5.22 9.15
N ALA A 105 -9.86 4.37 9.48
CA ALA A 105 -10.03 3.25 10.38
C ALA A 105 -10.08 3.60 11.88
N LEU A 106 -9.80 4.85 12.26
CA LEU A 106 -9.90 5.26 13.65
C LEU A 106 -11.36 5.42 14.06
N ALA A 107 -11.73 4.82 15.19
CA ALA A 107 -13.01 5.05 15.85
C ALA A 107 -13.03 6.43 16.55
N ASP A 108 -14.17 6.78 17.14
CA ASP A 108 -14.34 8.08 17.82
C ASP A 108 -13.50 8.20 19.09
N ASP A 109 -13.18 7.07 19.72
CA ASP A 109 -12.24 6.98 20.85
C ASP A 109 -10.76 7.04 20.43
N GLY A 110 -10.49 7.20 19.13
CA GLY A 110 -9.16 7.24 18.55
C GLY A 110 -8.50 5.87 18.37
N ARG A 111 -9.12 4.76 18.78
CA ARG A 111 -8.56 3.42 18.63
C ARG A 111 -8.70 2.91 17.19
N CYS A 112 -7.76 2.07 16.77
CA CYS A 112 -7.82 1.43 15.45
C CYS A 112 -8.90 0.35 15.43
N SER A 113 -10.01 0.61 14.74
CA SER A 113 -11.17 -0.30 14.69
C SER A 113 -10.90 -1.58 13.90
N VAL A 114 -9.85 -1.60 13.08
CA VAL A 114 -9.45 -2.76 12.26
C VAL A 114 -8.21 -3.44 12.82
N HIS A 115 -7.82 -3.19 14.07
CA HIS A 115 -6.54 -3.69 14.60
C HIS A 115 -6.40 -5.23 14.53
N ALA A 116 -7.48 -5.96 14.82
CA ALA A 116 -7.51 -7.42 14.74
C ALA A 116 -7.45 -7.96 13.29
N GLU A 117 -7.88 -7.14 12.32
CA GLU A 117 -7.95 -7.49 10.90
C GLU A 117 -7.14 -6.50 10.05
N LYS A 118 -6.02 -6.03 10.62
CA LYS A 118 -5.29 -4.89 10.07
C LYS A 118 -4.72 -5.27 8.70
N PRO A 119 -4.75 -4.36 7.71
CA PRO A 119 -4.06 -4.57 6.45
C PRO A 119 -2.60 -4.95 6.68
N SER A 120 -2.05 -5.79 5.82
CA SER A 120 -0.66 -6.27 5.87
C SER A 120 0.37 -5.15 6.01
N ILE A 121 0.18 -4.01 5.32
CA ILE A 121 1.04 -2.83 5.51
C ILE A 121 0.98 -2.29 6.95
N CYS A 122 -0.21 -2.28 7.57
CA CYS A 122 -0.39 -1.87 8.96
C CYS A 122 0.24 -2.87 9.94
N GLY A 123 0.38 -4.14 9.54
CA GLY A 123 1.16 -5.13 10.26
C GLY A 123 2.67 -4.92 10.13
N ALA A 124 3.12 -4.46 8.96
CA ALA A 124 4.54 -4.26 8.67
C ALA A 124 5.10 -2.95 9.22
N VAL A 125 4.31 -1.87 9.35
CA VAL A 125 4.80 -0.62 9.95
C VAL A 125 5.26 -0.86 11.39
N PRO A 126 6.38 -0.26 11.83
CA PRO A 126 7.13 0.81 11.18
C PRO A 126 8.25 0.34 10.24
N LEU A 127 8.31 -0.92 9.84
CA LEU A 127 9.18 -1.36 8.75
C LEU A 127 8.66 -0.90 7.38
N ASP A 128 9.50 -0.96 6.35
CA ASP A 128 9.14 -0.67 4.96
C ASP A 128 9.29 -1.93 4.08
N PRO A 129 8.19 -2.63 3.75
CA PRO A 129 8.23 -3.81 2.89
C PRO A 129 8.81 -3.59 1.50
N MET A 130 8.87 -2.34 1.03
CA MET A 130 9.39 -1.98 -0.29
C MET A 130 10.90 -1.77 -0.31
N LEU A 131 11.56 -1.89 0.85
CA LEU A 131 13.02 -1.86 0.99
C LEU A 131 13.57 -3.21 1.48
N PRO A 132 14.81 -3.57 1.12
CA PRO A 132 15.49 -4.75 1.63
C PRO A 132 15.59 -4.81 3.16
N ASP A 133 15.66 -6.02 3.71
CA ASP A 133 15.71 -6.28 5.16
C ASP A 133 16.92 -5.60 5.82
N ARG A 134 18.07 -5.61 5.14
CA ARG A 134 19.32 -4.95 5.59
C ARG A 134 19.20 -3.43 5.76
N LEU A 135 18.20 -2.81 5.15
CA LEU A 135 17.95 -1.37 5.24
C LEU A 135 16.91 -1.01 6.31
N GLN A 136 16.29 -1.98 6.98
CA GLN A 136 15.17 -1.72 7.90
C GLN A 136 15.59 -0.95 9.15
N SER A 137 16.79 -1.19 9.70
CA SER A 137 17.30 -0.38 10.82
C SER A 137 17.40 1.10 10.45
N ARG A 138 17.70 1.42 9.18
CA ARG A 138 17.74 2.78 8.65
C ARG A 138 16.35 3.37 8.44
N VAL A 139 15.39 2.55 7.99
CA VAL A 139 13.97 2.94 7.94
C VAL A 139 13.47 3.36 9.31
N LEU A 140 13.76 2.55 10.34
CA LEU A 140 13.32 2.82 11.71
C LEU A 140 13.96 4.09 12.27
N ALA A 141 15.27 4.28 12.04
CA ALA A 141 15.98 5.50 12.42
C ALA A 141 15.40 6.75 11.73
N ALA A 142 15.04 6.66 10.44
CA ALA A 142 14.40 7.76 9.72
C ALA A 142 13.00 8.06 10.28
N ARG A 143 12.14 7.04 10.39
CA ARG A 143 10.76 7.19 10.83
C ARG A 143 10.63 7.74 12.23
N ARG A 144 11.53 7.38 13.15
CA ARG A 144 11.56 7.93 14.50
C ARG A 144 11.63 9.47 14.51
N ASP A 145 12.36 10.05 13.56
CA ASP A 145 12.56 11.49 13.46
C ASP A 145 11.44 12.19 12.64
N GLU A 146 10.55 11.43 12.00
CA GLU A 146 9.42 11.98 11.23
C GLU A 146 8.28 12.43 12.14
N THR A 147 7.66 13.57 11.81
CA THR A 147 6.50 14.12 12.54
C THR A 147 5.37 13.12 12.76
N ALA A 148 5.20 12.18 11.83
CA ALA A 148 4.21 11.10 11.92
C ALA A 148 4.38 10.19 13.16
N TRP A 149 5.62 10.04 13.64
CA TRP A 149 5.99 9.14 14.72
C TRP A 149 6.47 9.86 15.98
N LEU A 150 6.87 11.13 15.84
CA LEU A 150 7.20 11.99 16.97
C LEU A 150 6.02 12.06 17.96
N GLY A 151 6.28 11.64 19.21
CA GLY A 151 5.26 11.60 20.28
C GLY A 151 4.31 10.39 20.25
N ALA A 152 4.34 9.56 19.20
CA ALA A 152 3.61 8.30 19.18
C ALA A 152 4.28 7.24 20.09
N ASN A 153 5.60 7.38 20.32
CA ASN A 153 6.44 6.49 21.14
C ASN A 153 6.35 5.01 20.72
N CYS A 154 6.08 4.76 19.43
CA CYS A 154 5.91 3.40 18.90
C CYS A 154 7.24 2.71 18.57
N ILE A 155 8.29 3.46 18.24
CA ILE A 155 9.62 2.93 17.90
C ILE A 155 10.53 3.14 19.11
N VAL A 156 11.00 2.04 19.71
CA VAL A 156 11.85 2.06 20.92
C VAL A 156 13.24 1.55 20.59
N GLU A 157 14.27 2.31 20.95
CA GLU A 157 15.68 1.92 20.83
C GLU A 157 16.15 1.24 22.10
N VAL A 158 16.93 0.17 21.95
CA VAL A 158 17.56 -0.51 23.09
C VAL A 158 19.08 -0.46 22.91
N GLU A 159 19.74 0.26 23.82
CA GLU A 159 21.20 0.26 23.97
C GLU A 159 21.56 -0.57 25.21
N GLY A 160 22.25 -1.72 25.05
CA GLY A 160 22.73 -2.56 26.16
C GLY A 160 21.79 -3.69 26.61
N GLU A 161 22.16 -4.40 27.69
CA GLU A 161 21.39 -5.51 28.28
C GLU A 161 20.04 -5.03 28.86
N GLN A 162 18.97 -5.75 28.53
CA GLN A 162 17.59 -5.37 28.84
C GLN A 162 17.34 -5.23 30.35
N PRO A 163 16.74 -4.12 30.82
CA PRO A 163 16.14 -4.12 32.15
C PRO A 163 14.90 -5.03 32.15
N ALA A 164 14.88 -6.00 33.05
CA ALA A 164 13.75 -6.89 33.30
C ALA A 164 12.54 -6.09 33.80
N VAL A 165 11.52 -5.92 32.96
CA VAL A 165 10.20 -5.38 33.34
C VAL A 165 9.12 -6.29 32.72
N GLU A 166 7.87 -6.21 33.18
CA GLU A 166 6.78 -7.21 33.09
C GLU A 166 5.76 -7.09 31.91
N PRO A 167 5.16 -8.20 31.44
CA PRO A 167 4.73 -8.49 30.06
C PRO A 167 3.49 -7.74 29.51
N SER A 168 3.62 -6.48 29.12
CA SER A 168 2.90 -5.90 27.96
C SER A 168 3.84 -5.50 26.80
N PHE A 169 4.85 -6.36 26.54
CA PHE A 169 6.20 -5.99 26.10
C PHE A 169 6.34 -5.69 24.61
N PRO A 170 7.09 -4.63 24.24
CA PRO A 170 7.25 -4.22 22.85
C PRO A 170 7.84 -5.33 21.98
N VAL A 171 7.27 -5.52 20.79
CA VAL A 171 7.62 -6.62 19.87
C VAL A 171 8.94 -6.30 19.17
N PRO A 172 9.93 -7.20 19.16
CA PRO A 172 11.17 -6.97 18.41
C PRO A 172 10.91 -6.73 16.92
N LEU A 173 11.45 -5.65 16.38
CA LEU A 173 11.42 -5.34 14.94
C LEU A 173 12.75 -5.69 14.28
N VAL A 174 13.84 -5.24 14.90
CA VAL A 174 15.22 -5.49 14.47
C VAL A 174 16.03 -5.86 15.71
N THR A 175 16.90 -6.86 15.60
CA THR A 175 17.83 -7.29 16.66
C THR A 175 19.19 -7.52 16.03
N ALA A 176 20.24 -6.89 16.58
CA ALA A 176 21.60 -6.94 16.02
C ALA A 176 21.65 -6.61 14.50
N GLY A 177 20.84 -5.65 14.05
CA GLY A 177 20.78 -5.19 12.67
C GLY A 177 19.98 -6.09 11.72
N GLN A 178 19.42 -7.20 12.21
CA GLN A 178 18.60 -8.14 11.45
C GLN A 178 17.12 -7.98 11.80
N VAL A 179 16.23 -8.10 10.82
CA VAL A 179 14.78 -8.13 11.07
C VAL A 179 14.44 -9.31 11.96
N ALA A 180 13.79 -9.05 13.10
CA ALA A 180 13.53 -10.06 14.12
C ALA A 180 12.42 -11.05 13.71
N ASP A 181 11.36 -10.55 13.09
CA ASP A 181 10.30 -11.34 12.46
C ASP A 181 9.95 -10.75 11.10
N ARG A 182 10.08 -11.59 10.06
CA ARG A 182 9.81 -11.19 8.68
C ARG A 182 8.37 -11.43 8.24
N ALA A 183 7.55 -12.12 9.04
CA ALA A 183 6.21 -12.54 8.62
C ALA A 183 5.35 -11.40 8.06
N ALA A 184 5.38 -10.23 8.71
CA ALA A 184 4.63 -9.05 8.25
C ALA A 184 5.18 -8.46 6.95
N LEU A 185 6.50 -8.44 6.76
CA LEU A 185 7.14 -8.01 5.51
C LEU A 185 6.79 -8.97 4.38
N ASP A 186 6.97 -10.27 4.63
CA ASP A 186 6.78 -11.32 3.63
C ASP A 186 5.30 -11.40 3.23
N THR A 187 4.34 -11.29 4.17
CA THR A 187 2.90 -11.22 3.86
C THR A 187 2.57 -10.11 2.85
N TYR A 188 3.10 -8.90 3.06
CA TYR A 188 2.87 -7.78 2.15
C TYR A 188 3.56 -7.99 0.80
N ARG A 189 4.82 -8.44 0.81
CA ARG A 189 5.61 -8.69 -0.40
C ARG A 189 5.04 -9.82 -1.25
N ASP A 190 4.53 -10.87 -0.61
CA ASP A 190 3.89 -12.01 -1.26
C ASP A 190 2.55 -11.61 -1.86
N ALA A 191 1.77 -10.75 -1.20
CA ALA A 191 0.58 -10.17 -1.79
C ALA A 191 0.92 -9.37 -3.06
N LEU A 192 1.92 -8.49 -3.00
CA LEU A 192 2.37 -7.73 -4.18
C LEU A 192 2.88 -8.62 -5.31
N ALA A 193 3.60 -9.69 -4.99
CA ALA A 193 4.10 -10.65 -5.97
C ALA A 193 2.96 -11.46 -6.60
N PHE A 194 2.00 -11.93 -5.80
CA PHE A 194 0.81 -12.65 -6.27
C PHE A 194 -0.03 -11.79 -7.21
N GLU A 195 -0.23 -10.52 -6.85
CA GLU A 195 -1.02 -9.57 -7.63
C GLU A 195 -0.45 -9.23 -9.01
N ARG A 196 0.83 -9.54 -9.28
CA ARG A 196 1.40 -9.48 -10.64
C ARG A 196 0.61 -10.34 -11.60
N ALA A 197 0.40 -11.60 -11.23
CA ALA A 197 -0.37 -12.55 -12.02
C ALA A 197 -1.87 -12.19 -12.07
N VAL A 198 -2.40 -11.52 -11.03
CA VAL A 198 -3.83 -11.18 -10.97
C VAL A 198 -4.17 -9.99 -11.86
N TRP A 199 -3.51 -8.84 -11.64
CA TRP A 199 -3.90 -7.58 -12.27
C TRP A 199 -2.73 -6.64 -12.61
N ARG A 200 -1.63 -6.66 -11.85
CA ARG A 200 -0.59 -5.62 -11.98
C ARG A 200 0.13 -5.69 -13.31
N ASP A 201 0.45 -6.89 -13.81
CA ASP A 201 1.08 -7.03 -15.12
C ASP A 201 0.13 -6.58 -16.26
N ALA A 202 -1.16 -6.90 -16.17
CA ALA A 202 -2.17 -6.49 -17.15
C ALA A 202 -2.38 -4.97 -17.17
N VAL A 203 -2.51 -4.36 -15.98
CA VAL A 203 -2.65 -2.90 -15.84
C VAL A 203 -1.37 -2.20 -16.27
N PHE A 204 -0.19 -2.70 -15.89
CA PHE A 204 1.08 -2.15 -16.33
C PHE A 204 1.22 -2.20 -17.86
N THR A 205 0.88 -3.33 -18.48
CA THR A 205 0.88 -3.49 -19.95
C THR A 205 -0.05 -2.49 -20.62
N SER A 206 -1.26 -2.29 -20.07
CA SER A 206 -2.20 -1.28 -20.55
C SER A 206 -1.66 0.14 -20.38
N LEU A 207 -0.98 0.45 -19.28
CA LEU A 207 -0.37 1.76 -19.03
C LEU A 207 0.76 2.08 -20.02
N VAL A 208 1.66 1.12 -20.29
CA VAL A 208 2.76 1.32 -21.26
C VAL A 208 2.27 1.32 -22.71
N GLY A 209 1.20 0.58 -23.02
CA GLY A 209 0.52 0.57 -24.31
C GLY A 209 -0.43 1.75 -24.53
N GLY A 210 -0.86 2.44 -23.46
CA GLY A 210 -1.87 3.50 -23.44
C GLY A 210 -1.47 4.85 -24.06
N GLY A 211 -0.45 4.87 -24.91
CA GLY A 211 -0.03 6.06 -25.67
C GLY A 211 0.84 7.05 -24.88
N GLN A 212 1.14 8.18 -25.53
CA GLN A 212 2.12 9.16 -25.05
C GLN A 212 1.66 9.91 -23.78
N HIS A 213 0.35 10.14 -23.61
CA HIS A 213 -0.20 10.92 -22.50
C HIS A 213 0.04 10.32 -21.10
N VAL A 214 -0.05 8.99 -20.94
CA VAL A 214 0.21 8.33 -19.64
C VAL A 214 1.69 8.39 -19.31
N ARG A 215 2.57 8.20 -20.31
CA ARG A 215 4.02 8.35 -20.15
C ARG A 215 4.41 9.78 -19.79
N ASP A 216 3.77 10.77 -20.40
CA ASP A 216 3.98 12.19 -20.10
C ASP A 216 3.48 12.57 -18.70
N ALA A 217 2.37 11.99 -18.24
CA ALA A 217 1.90 12.20 -16.87
C ALA A 217 2.86 11.60 -15.85
N LEU A 218 3.38 10.39 -16.11
CA LEU A 218 4.35 9.73 -15.24
C LEU A 218 5.72 10.42 -15.23
N SER A 219 6.18 10.96 -16.35
CA SER A 219 7.47 11.68 -16.40
C SER A 219 7.47 12.96 -15.54
N ARG A 220 6.29 13.56 -15.33
CA ARG A 220 6.08 14.73 -14.45
C ARG A 220 5.98 14.39 -12.97
N VAL A 221 5.81 13.11 -12.62
CA VAL A 221 5.85 12.69 -11.21
C VAL A 221 7.29 12.79 -10.73
N ALA A 222 7.52 13.60 -9.70
CA ALA A 222 8.85 13.72 -9.08
C ALA A 222 9.36 12.35 -8.60
N PRO A 223 10.69 12.11 -8.57
CA PRO A 223 11.24 10.89 -7.98
C PRO A 223 10.71 10.64 -6.57
N GLY A 224 10.20 9.44 -6.29
CA GLY A 224 9.55 9.10 -5.02
C GLY A 224 8.10 9.57 -4.88
N GLY A 225 7.62 10.41 -5.80
CA GLY A 225 6.22 10.79 -5.91
C GLY A 225 5.35 9.71 -6.54
N TYR A 226 4.04 9.92 -6.49
CA TYR A 226 3.06 9.01 -7.09
C TYR A 226 1.93 9.77 -7.78
N LEU A 227 1.34 9.12 -8.78
CA LEU A 227 0.07 9.50 -9.38
C LEU A 227 -1.04 8.66 -8.77
N THR A 228 -2.14 9.29 -8.38
CA THR A 228 -3.35 8.60 -7.93
C THR A 228 -4.41 8.65 -9.03
N VAL A 229 -4.99 7.50 -9.36
CA VAL A 229 -6.08 7.38 -10.32
C VAL A 229 -7.17 6.46 -9.78
N SER A 230 -8.33 6.45 -10.44
CA SER A 230 -9.42 5.51 -10.11
C SER A 230 -8.92 4.06 -10.19
N ILE A 231 -9.41 3.21 -9.30
CA ILE A 231 -9.12 1.76 -9.29
C ILE A 231 -9.68 1.00 -10.49
N VAL A 232 -10.54 1.61 -11.31
CA VAL A 232 -11.22 0.96 -12.44
C VAL A 232 -10.32 0.08 -13.34
N PRO A 233 -9.09 0.48 -13.74
CA PRO A 233 -8.22 -0.40 -14.54
C PRO A 233 -7.95 -1.76 -13.88
N VAL A 234 -7.86 -1.78 -12.55
CA VAL A 234 -7.67 -3.01 -11.77
C VAL A 234 -8.93 -3.87 -11.83
N LEU A 235 -10.10 -3.27 -11.64
CA LEU A 235 -11.37 -4.00 -11.70
C LEU A 235 -11.63 -4.60 -13.09
N LEU A 236 -11.29 -3.87 -14.15
CA LEU A 236 -11.40 -4.34 -15.53
C LEU A 236 -10.42 -5.47 -15.86
N ALA A 237 -9.25 -5.51 -15.21
CA ALA A 237 -8.30 -6.61 -15.35
C ALA A 237 -8.73 -7.87 -14.57
N VAL A 238 -9.35 -7.69 -13.41
CA VAL A 238 -9.74 -8.78 -12.49
C VAL A 238 -11.06 -9.44 -12.90
N ALA A 239 -12.08 -8.66 -13.25
CA ALA A 239 -13.42 -9.18 -13.51
C ALA A 239 -13.49 -10.30 -14.58
N PRO A 240 -12.67 -10.31 -15.65
CA PRO A 240 -12.68 -11.39 -16.64
C PRO A 240 -12.07 -12.72 -16.15
N VAL A 241 -11.38 -12.76 -15.00
CA VAL A 241 -10.68 -13.95 -14.51
C VAL A 241 -11.63 -15.10 -14.21
N SER A 242 -12.75 -14.81 -13.54
CA SER A 242 -13.75 -15.80 -13.13
C SER A 242 -15.09 -15.13 -12.85
N ALA A 243 -16.17 -15.91 -12.80
CA ALA A 243 -17.47 -15.40 -12.39
C ALA A 243 -17.46 -14.82 -10.95
N HIS A 244 -16.66 -15.42 -10.07
CA HIS A 244 -16.46 -14.95 -8.69
C HIS A 244 -15.74 -13.59 -8.66
N CYS A 245 -14.62 -13.46 -9.36
CA CYS A 245 -13.90 -12.19 -9.52
C CYS A 245 -14.83 -11.08 -10.03
N ARG A 246 -15.65 -11.37 -11.06
CA ARG A 246 -16.63 -10.42 -11.58
C ARG A 246 -17.65 -9.98 -10.52
N ALA A 247 -18.22 -10.93 -9.77
CA ALA A 247 -19.18 -10.63 -8.71
C ALA A 247 -18.54 -9.74 -7.64
N ARG A 248 -17.33 -10.08 -7.18
CA ARG A 248 -16.58 -9.29 -6.19
C ARG A 248 -16.28 -7.87 -6.69
N CYS A 249 -15.93 -7.70 -7.98
CA CYS A 249 -15.74 -6.38 -8.57
C CYS A 249 -17.03 -5.54 -8.59
N LEU A 250 -18.18 -6.14 -8.92
CA LEU A 250 -19.47 -5.44 -8.92
C LEU A 250 -19.89 -5.04 -7.50
N ASP A 251 -19.81 -5.97 -6.54
CA ASP A 251 -20.08 -5.70 -5.12
C ASP A 251 -19.17 -4.58 -4.58
N PHE A 252 -17.90 -4.60 -4.98
CA PHE A 252 -16.95 -3.55 -4.63
C PHE A 252 -17.37 -2.20 -5.23
N ILE A 253 -17.73 -2.14 -6.51
CA ILE A 253 -18.20 -0.89 -7.14
C ILE A 253 -19.38 -0.31 -6.38
N ASP A 254 -20.38 -1.12 -6.06
CA ASP A 254 -21.59 -0.66 -5.37
C ASP A 254 -21.24 -0.13 -3.96
N ALA A 255 -20.35 -0.81 -3.22
CA ALA A 255 -19.85 -0.33 -1.93
C ALA A 255 -19.08 0.99 -2.03
N GLN A 256 -18.26 1.15 -3.07
CA GLN A 256 -17.43 2.33 -3.28
C GLN A 256 -18.25 3.55 -3.69
N LEU A 257 -19.28 3.37 -4.53
CA LEU A 257 -20.18 4.47 -4.89
C LEU A 257 -20.90 5.03 -3.65
N ALA A 258 -21.39 4.14 -2.77
CA ALA A 258 -22.00 4.54 -1.50
C ALA A 258 -21.00 5.26 -0.58
N LEU A 259 -19.80 4.72 -0.40
CA LEU A 259 -18.76 5.31 0.46
C LEU A 259 -18.30 6.67 -0.06
N ILE A 260 -18.06 6.79 -1.38
CA ILE A 260 -17.67 8.06 -2.00
C ILE A 260 -18.77 9.10 -1.81
N GLY A 261 -20.04 8.72 -2.01
CA GLY A 261 -21.19 9.60 -1.77
C GLY A 261 -21.19 10.15 -0.34
N ALA A 262 -21.08 9.26 0.66
CA ALA A 262 -21.03 9.65 2.07
C ALA A 262 -19.85 10.59 2.39
N ASN A 263 -18.67 10.29 1.85
CA ASN A 263 -17.46 11.08 2.07
C ASN A 263 -17.57 12.48 1.44
N VAL A 264 -18.15 12.60 0.26
CA VAL A 264 -18.40 13.88 -0.41
C VAL A 264 -19.41 14.72 0.38
N GLU A 265 -20.52 14.13 0.82
CA GLU A 265 -21.51 14.84 1.66
C GLU A 265 -20.88 15.35 2.96
N ALA A 266 -20.09 14.51 3.63
CA ALA A 266 -19.34 14.92 4.83
C ALA A 266 -18.37 16.08 4.54
N ALA A 267 -17.68 16.07 3.39
CA ALA A 267 -16.78 17.16 3.00
C ALA A 267 -17.50 18.47 2.73
N LEU A 268 -18.66 18.42 2.06
CA LEU A 268 -19.50 19.58 1.82
C LEU A 268 -20.03 20.17 3.13
N ALA A 269 -20.37 19.33 4.10
CA ALA A 269 -20.78 19.77 5.44
C ALA A 269 -19.64 20.47 6.20
N ARG A 270 -18.38 20.00 6.07
CA ARG A 270 -17.20 20.63 6.70
C ARG A 270 -16.83 22.00 6.12
N ARG A 271 -17.18 22.26 4.86
CA ARG A 271 -16.93 23.54 4.15
C ARG A 271 -15.45 24.00 4.14
N ARG A 272 -14.50 23.07 4.09
CA ARG A 272 -13.06 23.39 3.99
C ARG A 272 -12.64 23.60 2.53
N ALA A 273 -11.94 24.69 2.26
CA ALA A 273 -11.45 24.99 0.91
C ALA A 273 -10.47 23.91 0.41
N ASP A 274 -9.67 23.36 1.32
CA ASP A 274 -8.66 22.33 1.03
C ASP A 274 -9.27 20.98 0.60
N ASP A 275 -10.57 20.76 0.85
CA ASP A 275 -11.29 19.55 0.44
C ASP A 275 -11.73 19.59 -1.04
N ARG A 276 -11.62 20.75 -1.72
CA ARG A 276 -12.12 20.90 -3.10
C ARG A 276 -11.40 19.98 -4.10
N PRO A 277 -10.06 19.86 -4.12
CA PRO A 277 -9.37 18.96 -5.04
C PRO A 277 -9.80 17.50 -4.81
N ALA A 278 -9.76 17.04 -3.56
CA ALA A 278 -10.16 15.67 -3.22
C ALA A 278 -11.63 15.37 -3.56
N THR A 279 -12.54 16.34 -3.36
CA THR A 279 -13.94 16.19 -3.77
C THR A 279 -14.10 16.02 -5.28
N ARG A 280 -13.31 16.75 -6.09
CA ARG A 280 -13.33 16.60 -7.56
C ARG A 280 -12.80 15.24 -7.98
N GLU A 281 -11.70 14.78 -7.38
CA GLU A 281 -11.13 13.46 -7.64
C GLU A 281 -12.10 12.34 -7.29
N LEU A 282 -12.71 12.38 -6.10
CA LEU A 282 -13.71 11.41 -5.66
C LEU A 282 -14.93 11.36 -6.59
N ARG A 283 -15.46 12.50 -7.03
CA ARG A 283 -16.53 12.54 -8.04
C ARG A 283 -16.09 11.95 -9.36
N GLY A 284 -14.86 12.20 -9.79
CA GLY A 284 -14.26 11.56 -10.96
C GLY A 284 -14.16 10.04 -10.81
N PHE A 285 -13.78 9.55 -9.62
CA PHE A 285 -13.73 8.12 -9.31
C PHE A 285 -15.13 7.50 -9.36
N ALA A 286 -16.15 8.14 -8.78
CA ALA A 286 -17.53 7.66 -8.83
C ALA A 286 -18.02 7.52 -10.28
N GLN A 287 -17.82 8.54 -11.12
CA GLN A 287 -18.19 8.48 -12.54
C GLN A 287 -17.45 7.37 -13.30
N ALA A 288 -16.18 7.13 -12.98
CA ALA A 288 -15.40 6.05 -13.58
C ALA A 288 -15.95 4.67 -13.14
N LEU A 289 -16.30 4.52 -11.87
CA LEU A 289 -16.88 3.30 -11.32
C LEU A 289 -18.26 3.00 -11.91
N GLU A 290 -19.12 4.00 -12.10
CA GLU A 290 -20.42 3.84 -12.79
C GLU A 290 -20.24 3.31 -14.22
N ARG A 291 -19.32 3.91 -14.99
CA ARG A 291 -19.00 3.42 -16.34
C ARG A 291 -18.45 2.00 -16.31
N ALA A 292 -17.58 1.69 -15.37
CA ALA A 292 -17.04 0.34 -15.19
C ALA A 292 -18.15 -0.66 -14.87
N ARG A 293 -19.11 -0.30 -14.00
CA ARG A 293 -20.29 -1.13 -13.67
C ARG A 293 -21.05 -1.53 -14.92
N HIS A 294 -21.35 -0.56 -15.79
CA HIS A 294 -22.04 -0.81 -17.06
C HIS A 294 -21.22 -1.69 -18.00
N ALA A 295 -19.91 -1.43 -18.10
CA ALA A 295 -19.01 -2.25 -18.92
C ALA A 295 -18.96 -3.70 -18.42
N LEU A 296 -18.79 -3.91 -17.11
CA LEU A 296 -18.75 -5.25 -16.51
C LEU A 296 -20.07 -6.01 -16.65
N ALA A 297 -21.20 -5.32 -16.58
CA ALA A 297 -22.52 -5.91 -16.81
C ALA A 297 -22.73 -6.34 -18.27
N ALA A 298 -22.13 -5.60 -19.22
CA ALA A 298 -22.20 -5.91 -20.65
C ALA A 298 -21.17 -6.96 -21.10
N MET A 299 -20.14 -7.24 -20.30
CA MET A 299 -19.13 -8.24 -20.62
C MET A 299 -19.74 -9.66 -20.60
N PRO A 300 -19.38 -10.53 -21.58
CA PRO A 300 -19.73 -11.94 -21.53
C PRO A 300 -19.28 -12.59 -20.22
N ALA A 301 -20.05 -13.56 -19.74
CA ALA A 301 -19.61 -14.35 -18.59
C ALA A 301 -18.30 -15.06 -18.92
N PRO A 302 -17.29 -15.03 -18.01
CA PRO A 302 -16.09 -15.82 -18.19
C PRO A 302 -16.47 -17.29 -18.37
N ALA A 303 -15.96 -17.92 -19.44
CA ALA A 303 -16.20 -19.34 -19.65
C ALA A 303 -15.52 -20.15 -18.53
N ALA A 304 -16.20 -21.17 -18.02
CA ALA A 304 -15.62 -22.06 -17.01
C ALA A 304 -14.33 -22.68 -17.54
N GLY A 305 -13.23 -22.54 -16.81
CA GLY A 305 -11.91 -23.04 -17.22
C GLY A 305 -11.16 -22.20 -18.25
N ALA A 306 -11.61 -20.98 -18.57
CA ALA A 306 -10.90 -20.09 -19.51
C ALA A 306 -9.48 -19.70 -19.03
N ARG A 307 -9.24 -19.76 -17.72
CA ARG A 307 -7.97 -19.42 -17.09
C ARG A 307 -7.62 -20.47 -16.04
N GLU A 308 -6.51 -21.17 -16.20
CA GLU A 308 -6.12 -22.31 -15.36
C GLU A 308 -5.89 -21.93 -13.89
N ASP A 309 -5.43 -20.71 -13.63
CA ASP A 309 -5.15 -20.19 -12.28
C ASP A 309 -6.37 -19.53 -11.61
N ALA A 310 -7.53 -19.47 -12.26
CA ALA A 310 -8.73 -18.83 -11.71
C ALA A 310 -9.14 -19.36 -10.33
N PRO A 311 -9.19 -20.69 -10.06
CA PRO A 311 -9.53 -21.19 -8.72
C PRO A 311 -8.55 -20.75 -7.63
N ARG A 312 -7.26 -20.62 -7.97
CA ARG A 312 -6.22 -20.15 -7.04
C ARG A 312 -6.40 -18.67 -6.72
N ILE A 313 -6.77 -17.86 -7.72
CA ILE A 313 -7.04 -16.43 -7.55
C ILE A 313 -8.31 -16.24 -6.70
N ASP A 314 -9.37 -16.98 -6.98
CA ASP A 314 -10.62 -16.94 -6.23
C ASP A 314 -10.38 -17.28 -4.75
N ALA A 315 -9.67 -18.37 -4.47
CA ALA A 315 -9.31 -18.76 -3.11
C ALA A 315 -8.44 -17.70 -2.39
N TRP A 316 -7.50 -17.07 -3.08
CA TRP A 316 -6.67 -16.01 -2.50
C TRP A 316 -7.45 -14.74 -2.17
N LEU A 317 -8.46 -14.39 -2.98
CA LEU A 317 -9.35 -13.24 -2.75
C LEU A 317 -10.28 -13.43 -1.55
N ASP A 318 -10.60 -14.67 -1.20
CA ASP A 318 -11.46 -15.02 -0.07
C ASP A 318 -10.68 -15.33 1.21
N ALA A 319 -9.41 -15.70 1.09
CA ALA A 319 -8.55 -16.02 2.23
C ALA A 319 -8.32 -14.79 3.13
N ASP A 320 -8.37 -15.03 4.45
CA ASP A 320 -7.92 -14.05 5.43
C ASP A 320 -6.38 -13.94 5.36
N PRO A 321 -5.81 -12.74 5.09
CA PRO A 321 -4.37 -12.53 5.11
C PRO A 321 -3.67 -12.95 6.41
N LEU A 322 -4.40 -12.99 7.53
CA LEU A 322 -3.87 -13.26 8.86
C LEU A 322 -4.14 -14.69 9.36
N ALA A 323 -4.82 -15.54 8.58
CA ALA A 323 -5.19 -16.90 8.99
C ALA A 323 -4.13 -17.98 8.66
N ALA A 324 -2.85 -17.62 8.66
CA ALA A 324 -1.73 -18.54 8.45
C ALA A 324 -1.09 -18.97 9.78
#